data_AF-A0A956ZJ69-F1
#
_entry.id   AF-A0A956ZJ69-F1
#
_cell.length_a   1.000
_cell.length_b   1.000
_cell.length_c   1.000
_cell.angle_alpha   90.00
_cell.angle_beta   90.00
_cell.angle_gamma   90.00
#
_symmetry.space_group_name_H-M   'P 1'
#
loop_
_entity.id
_entity.type
_entity.pdbx_description
1 polymer ?
#
loop_
_entity_poly.entity_id
_entity_poly.type
_entity_poly.pdbx_seq_one_letter_code
_entity_poly.pdbx_strand_id
1 'polypeptide(L)'
;FVRFINPQGLEALGGGLYGTTVNSGDPVEGIPGDGDFRELLPGTIEGSNVELVLELTSMLTAQRAYQASARAFRVGDEMLQLATDLTQ
;
A
#
# COMPACT_ATOMS: atom_id res chain seq x y z
N PHE A 1 -24.43 9.04 7.16
CA PHE A 1 -22.97 8.98 6.99
C PHE A 1 -22.41 8.23 8.17
N VAL A 2 -21.40 7.40 7.95
CA VAL A 2 -20.80 6.59 9.01
C VAL A 2 -19.34 6.96 9.11
N ARG A 3 -18.88 7.29 10.32
CA ARG A 3 -17.48 7.54 10.64
C ARG A 3 -16.99 6.44 11.56
N PHE A 4 -15.76 6.00 11.35
CA PHE A 4 -15.06 5.09 12.25
C PHE A 4 -13.99 5.85 13.02
N ILE A 5 -13.73 5.44 14.26
CA ILE A 5 -12.66 6.03 15.08
C ILE A 5 -11.30 5.78 14.41
N ASN A 6 -11.12 4.60 13.83
CA ASN A 6 -9.90 4.23 13.10
C ASN A 6 -10.22 3.73 11.68
N PRO A 7 -10.14 4.60 10.67
CA PRO A 7 -10.34 4.20 9.27
C PRO A 7 -9.31 3.20 8.74
N GLN A 8 -8.08 3.18 9.27
CA GLN A 8 -7.04 2.21 8.86
C GLN A 8 -7.30 0.80 9.39
N GLY A 9 -8.18 0.67 10.40
CA GLY A 9 -8.61 -0.62 10.93
C GLY A 9 -9.72 -1.27 10.11
N LEU A 10 -10.23 -0.62 9.06
CA LEU A 10 -11.27 -1.17 8.21
C LEU A 10 -10.71 -2.26 7.29
N GLU A 11 -11.49 -3.31 7.09
CA GLU A 11 -11.15 -4.37 6.14
C GLU A 11 -11.61 -3.98 4.74
N ALA A 12 -10.72 -4.01 3.75
CA ALA A 12 -11.08 -3.75 2.37
C ALA A 12 -11.79 -4.97 1.77
N LEU A 13 -13.09 -4.85 1.52
CA LEU A 13 -13.92 -5.91 0.91
C LEU A 13 -13.84 -5.92 -0.63
N GLY A 14 -13.14 -4.93 -1.22
CA GLY A 14 -12.98 -4.76 -2.65
C GLY A 14 -13.98 -3.76 -3.25
N GLY A 15 -13.68 -3.25 -4.45
CA GLY A 15 -14.55 -2.28 -5.15
C GLY A 15 -14.76 -0.95 -4.43
N GLY A 16 -13.89 -0.58 -3.49
CA GLY A 16 -14.05 0.60 -2.63
C GLY A 16 -15.00 0.38 -1.44
N LEU A 17 -15.43 -0.86 -1.19
CA LEU A 17 -16.22 -1.23 -0.02
C LEU A 17 -15.30 -1.59 1.15
N TYR A 18 -15.73 -1.18 2.35
CA TYR A 18 -15.01 -1.41 3.59
C TYR A 18 -15.92 -2.07 4.63
N GLY A 19 -15.41 -3.09 5.30
CA GLY A 19 -16.03 -3.79 6.41
C GLY A 19 -15.49 -3.31 7.76
N THR A 20 -16.35 -3.32 8.77
CA THR A 20 -15.95 -3.00 10.15
C THR A 20 -15.18 -4.16 10.76
N THR A 21 -14.13 -3.85 11.53
CA THR A 21 -13.38 -4.82 12.33
C THR A 21 -13.35 -4.37 13.78
N VAL A 22 -12.84 -5.23 14.68
CA VAL A 22 -12.61 -4.85 16.08
C VAL A 22 -11.64 -3.65 16.19
N ASN A 23 -10.71 -3.50 15.24
CA ASN A 23 -9.70 -2.44 15.24
C ASN A 23 -10.21 -1.11 14.66
N SER A 24 -11.30 -1.10 13.89
CA SER A 24 -11.93 0.14 13.39
C SER A 24 -12.80 0.83 14.44
N GLY A 25 -13.27 0.07 15.44
CA GLY A 25 -14.27 0.49 16.40
C GLY A 25 -15.69 0.47 15.81
N ASP A 26 -16.67 0.82 16.63
CA ASP A 26 -18.08 0.84 16.22
C ASP A 26 -18.38 1.99 15.23
N PRO A 27 -19.32 1.77 14.29
CA PRO A 27 -19.76 2.80 13.35
C PRO A 27 -20.47 3.93 14.09
N VAL A 28 -20.01 5.17 13.91
CA VAL A 28 -20.68 6.38 14.38
C VAL A 28 -21.52 6.94 13.23
N GLU A 29 -22.85 6.81 13.34
CA GLU A 29 -23.78 7.34 12.34
C GLU A 29 -24.08 8.83 12.58
N GLY A 30 -24.22 9.60 11.50
CA GLY A 30 -24.60 11.00 11.55
C GLY A 30 -25.15 11.54 10.23
N ILE A 31 -25.72 12.74 10.30
CA ILE A 31 -26.31 13.47 9.19
C ILE A 31 -25.19 14.29 8.50
N PRO A 32 -25.08 14.28 7.17
CA PRO A 32 -24.08 15.08 6.48
C PRO A 32 -24.34 16.57 6.71
N GLY A 33 -23.30 17.33 7.06
CA GLY A 33 -23.41 18.76 7.39
C GLY A 33 -23.78 19.07 8.85
N ASP A 34 -23.95 18.06 9.70
CA ASP A 34 -24.19 18.22 11.14
C ASP A 34 -22.99 17.68 11.96
N GLY A 35 -22.55 18.46 12.95
CA GLY A 35 -21.39 18.15 13.80
C GLY A 35 -20.07 17.96 13.03
N ASP A 36 -19.43 16.80 13.22
CA ASP A 36 -18.13 16.44 12.62
C ASP A 36 -18.22 15.93 11.17
N PHE A 37 -19.42 15.85 10.59
CA PHE A 37 -19.63 15.32 9.24
C PHE A 37 -19.54 16.42 8.17
N ARG A 38 -18.71 16.21 7.15
CA ARG A 38 -18.60 17.13 6.00
C ARG A 38 -19.91 17.18 5.20
N GLU A 39 -20.14 18.33 4.57
CA GLU A 39 -21.26 18.54 3.65
C GLU A 39 -21.03 17.76 2.34
N LEU A 40 -22.13 17.33 1.72
CA LEU A 40 -22.09 16.67 0.42
C LEU A 40 -22.00 17.70 -0.71
N LEU A 41 -21.00 17.54 -1.59
CA LEU A 41 -20.90 18.33 -2.81
C LEU A 41 -21.50 17.54 -3.99
N PRO A 42 -22.72 17.86 -4.45
CA PRO A 42 -23.33 17.17 -5.58
C PRO A 42 -22.57 17.44 -6.88
N GLY A 43 -22.41 16.41 -7.70
CA GLY A 43 -21.74 16.50 -9.01
C GLY A 43 -20.22 16.36 -8.99
N THR A 44 -19.61 16.17 -7.81
CA THR A 44 -18.16 15.93 -7.66
C THR A 44 -17.88 14.43 -7.47
N ILE A 45 -16.81 13.93 -8.09
CA ILE A 45 -16.29 12.58 -7.86
C ILE A 45 -14.97 12.72 -7.10
N GLU A 46 -14.84 12.02 -5.98
CA GLU A 46 -13.59 11.95 -5.23
C GLU A 46 -12.56 11.17 -6.05
N GLY A 47 -11.52 11.86 -6.52
CA GLY A 47 -10.42 11.26 -7.25
C GLY A 47 -9.51 10.43 -6.33
N SER A 48 -8.70 9.55 -6.92
CA SER A 48 -7.68 8.82 -6.17
C SER A 48 -6.68 9.79 -5.55
N ASN A 49 -6.32 9.52 -4.29
CA ASN A 49 -5.25 10.23 -3.58
C ASN A 49 -3.84 9.73 -3.95
N VAL A 50 -3.72 8.89 -4.99
CA VAL A 50 -2.46 8.28 -5.42
C VAL A 50 -1.83 9.11 -6.53
N GLU A 51 -0.58 9.53 -6.32
CA GLU A 51 0.22 10.19 -7.35
C GLU A 51 1.00 9.15 -8.17
N LEU A 52 0.64 9.01 -9.44
CA LEU A 52 1.20 7.97 -10.33
C LEU A 52 2.72 8.05 -10.47
N VAL A 53 3.29 9.26 -10.46
CA VAL A 53 4.75 9.45 -10.60
C VAL A 53 5.49 8.91 -9.38
N LEU A 54 5.00 9.23 -8.17
CA LEU A 54 5.60 8.72 -6.94
C LEU A 54 5.51 7.19 -6.87
N GLU A 55 4.35 6.63 -7.20
CA GLU A 55 4.17 5.18 -7.17
C GLU A 55 5.08 4.47 -8.19
N LEU A 56 5.21 5.02 -9.41
CA LEU A 56 6.11 4.48 -10.42
C LEU A 56 7.59 4.54 -9.98
N THR A 57 8.00 5.63 -9.32
CA THR A 57 9.37 5.74 -8.79
C THR A 57 9.65 4.78 -7.65
N SER A 58 8.67 4.53 -6.78
CA SER A 58 8.73 3.53 -5.73
C SER A 58 8.90 2.12 -6.32
N MET A 59 8.07 1.78 -7.30
CA MET A 59 8.16 0.51 -8.05
C MET A 59 9.50 0.36 -8.77
N LEU A 60 9.99 1.41 -9.44
CA LEU A 60 11.29 1.37 -10.12
C LEU A 60 12.44 1.17 -9.12
N THR A 61 12.35 1.79 -7.95
CA THR A 61 13.36 1.65 -6.89
C THR A 61 13.36 0.22 -6.34
N ALA A 62 12.18 -0.35 -6.08
CA ALA A 62 12.04 -1.75 -5.68
C ALA A 62 12.58 -2.70 -6.75
N GLN A 63 12.31 -2.45 -8.04
CA GLN A 63 12.85 -3.23 -9.15
C GLN A 63 14.37 -3.14 -9.24
N ARG A 64 14.95 -1.95 -9.09
CA ARG A 64 16.41 -1.76 -9.08
C ARG A 64 17.07 -2.46 -7.89
N ALA A 65 16.46 -2.39 -6.71
CA ALA A 65 16.93 -3.10 -5.54
C ALA A 65 16.94 -4.61 -5.80
N TYR A 66 15.85 -5.16 -6.34
CA TYR A 66 15.78 -6.58 -6.72
C TYR A 66 16.85 -6.97 -7.75
N GLN A 67 17.03 -6.16 -8.81
CA GLN A 67 18.07 -6.41 -9.82
C GLN A 67 19.48 -6.36 -9.23
N ALA A 68 19.76 -5.43 -8.32
CA ALA A 68 21.04 -5.32 -7.63
C ALA A 68 21.29 -6.55 -6.75
N SER A 69 20.30 -6.98 -5.96
CA SER A 69 20.38 -8.20 -5.15
C SER A 69 20.60 -9.44 -6.02
N ALA A 70 19.88 -9.59 -7.13
CA ALA A 70 20.04 -10.71 -8.05
C ALA A 70 21.44 -10.76 -8.70
N ARG A 71 22.03 -9.60 -9.03
CA ARG A 71 23.41 -9.54 -9.54
C ARG A 71 24.42 -9.90 -8.46
N ALA A 72 24.25 -9.40 -7.24
CA ALA A 72 25.13 -9.74 -6.12
C ALA A 72 25.13 -11.24 -5.83
N PHE A 73 23.95 -11.89 -5.87
CA PHE A 73 23.83 -13.35 -5.74
C PHE A 73 24.60 -14.09 -6.84
N ARG A 74 24.45 -13.71 -8.12
CA ARG A 74 25.19 -14.35 -9.22
C ARG A 74 26.70 -14.23 -9.08
N VAL A 75 27.19 -13.03 -8.73
CA VAL A 75 28.63 -12.83 -8.51
C VAL A 75 29.11 -13.67 -7.32
N GLY A 76 28.29 -13.78 -6.26
CA GLY A 76 28.55 -14.70 -5.15
C GLY A 76 28.69 -16.15 -5.61
N ASP A 77 27.73 -16.64 -6.41
CA ASP A 77 27.75 -18.01 -6.94
C ASP A 77 28.97 -18.26 -7.85
N GLU A 78 29.33 -17.31 -8.70
CA GLU A 78 30.53 -17.38 -9.55
C GLU A 78 31.82 -17.46 -8.72
N MET A 79 31.92 -16.66 -7.65
CA MET A 79 33.06 -16.69 -6.74
C MET A 79 33.13 -18.00 -5.94
N LEU A 80 31.99 -18.55 -5.55
CA LEU A 80 31.92 -19.86 -4.89
C LEU A 80 32.37 -20.98 -5.81
N GLN A 81 31.95 -20.98 -7.08
CA GLN A 81 32.42 -21.95 -8.07
C GLN A 81 33.94 -21.87 -8.27
N LEU A 82 34.49 -20.67 -8.44
CA LEU A 82 35.93 -20.47 -8.56
C LEU A 82 36.69 -20.99 -7.34
N ALA A 83 36.17 -20.75 -6.13
CA ALA A 83 36.80 -21.24 -4.90
C ALA A 83 36.79 -22.77 -4.83
N THR A 84 35.70 -23.42 -5.22
CA THR A 84 35.64 -24.89 -5.26
C THR A 84 36.59 -25.50 -6.29
N ASP A 85 36.74 -24.85 -7.45
CA ASP A 85 37.63 -25.31 -8.53
C ASP A 85 39.11 -25.19 -8.15
N LEU A 86 39.50 -24.20 -7.34
CA LEU A 86 40.88 -24.04 -6.85
C LEU A 86 41.25 -25.02 -5.73
N THR A 87 40.27 -25.65 -5.10
CA THR A 87 40.48 -26.61 -4.00
C THR A 87 40.48 -28.08 -4.43
N GLN A 88 40.27 -28.36 -5.72
CA GLN A 88 40.48 -29.68 -6.34
C GLN A 88 41.90 -29.82 -6.87
#